data_AF-A0A1I0PDD5-F1
#
_entry.id   AF-A0A1I0PDD5-F1
#
_cell.length_a   1.000
_cell.length_b   1.000
_cell.length_c   1.000
_cell.angle_alpha   90.00
_cell.angle_beta   90.00
_cell.angle_gamma   90.00
#
_symmetry.space_group_name_H-M   'P 1'
#
loop_
_entity.id
_entity.type
_entity.pdbx_description
1 polymer ?
#
loop_
_entity_poly.entity_id
_entity_poly.type
_entity_poly.pdbx_seq_one_letter_code
_entity_poly.pdbx_strand_id
1 'polypeptide(L)'
;MQPVWDDDGVSAAFADAFETWVDRVGGEVVENDADRVRAEFPATDEQMMTGVGVYAANGRHMLRFETVREELELKMLTRFEVADDQLIVQSDKGSRTFSFDGGDGEWRVEKHPI
;
A
#
# COMPACT_ATOMS: atom_id res chain seq x y z
N MET A 1 4.00 0.71 -13.92
CA MET A 1 4.07 1.54 -12.69
C MET A 1 3.68 3.00 -12.91
N GLN A 2 2.76 3.50 -12.08
CA GLN A 2 2.18 4.86 -12.06
C GLN A 2 2.58 5.60 -10.77
N PRO A 3 2.52 6.94 -10.70
CA PRO A 3 2.84 7.68 -9.47
C PRO A 3 1.84 7.37 -8.35
N VAL A 4 2.31 7.25 -7.11
CA VAL A 4 1.42 7.14 -5.93
C VAL A 4 0.84 8.52 -5.57
N TRP A 5 1.62 9.57 -5.81
CA TRP A 5 1.34 10.94 -5.33
C TRP A 5 1.16 11.90 -6.51
N ASP A 6 0.24 12.83 -6.35
CA ASP A 6 0.10 14.04 -7.17
C ASP A 6 0.57 15.26 -6.37
N ASP A 7 0.49 16.46 -6.96
CA ASP A 7 0.93 17.72 -6.32
C ASP A 7 0.16 18.03 -5.01
N ASP A 8 -1.08 17.55 -4.90
CA ASP A 8 -2.01 17.84 -3.81
C ASP A 8 -2.22 16.67 -2.82
N GLY A 9 -1.49 15.55 -2.97
CA GLY A 9 -1.62 14.40 -2.05
C GLY A 9 -1.61 13.03 -2.74
N VAL A 10 -2.47 12.12 -2.29
CA VAL A 10 -2.64 10.80 -2.91
C VAL A 10 -3.22 10.98 -4.31
N SER A 11 -2.57 10.38 -5.32
CA SER A 11 -3.07 10.49 -6.69
C SER A 11 -4.40 9.76 -6.86
N ALA A 12 -5.30 10.32 -7.66
CA ALA A 12 -6.59 9.68 -7.94
C ALA A 12 -6.40 8.30 -8.59
N ALA A 13 -5.40 8.17 -9.47
CA ALA A 13 -5.06 6.89 -10.09
C ALA A 13 -4.65 5.82 -9.07
N PHE A 14 -3.90 6.20 -8.02
CA PHE A 14 -3.57 5.29 -6.93
C PHE A 14 -4.80 4.93 -6.11
N ALA A 15 -5.60 5.93 -5.69
CA ALA A 15 -6.79 5.71 -4.88
C ALA A 15 -7.77 4.75 -5.57
N ASP A 16 -8.09 4.99 -6.85
CA ASP A 16 -9.00 4.15 -7.64
C ASP A 16 -8.47 2.71 -7.80
N ALA A 17 -7.18 2.57 -8.11
CA ALA A 17 -6.56 1.25 -8.28
C ALA A 17 -6.45 0.49 -6.96
N PHE A 18 -6.15 1.20 -5.88
CA PHE A 18 -6.08 0.64 -4.53
C PHE A 18 -7.46 0.16 -4.07
N GLU A 19 -8.50 0.96 -4.22
CA GLU A 19 -9.88 0.57 -3.88
C GLU A 19 -10.34 -0.65 -4.69
N THR A 20 -10.07 -0.66 -5.99
CA THR A 20 -10.38 -1.81 -6.87
C THR A 20 -9.64 -3.08 -6.43
N TRP A 21 -8.38 -2.94 -6.02
CA TRP A 21 -7.58 -4.05 -5.53
C TRP A 21 -8.05 -4.55 -4.17
N VAL A 22 -8.40 -3.65 -3.25
CA VAL A 22 -8.96 -3.97 -1.93
C VAL A 22 -10.25 -4.77 -2.06
N ASP A 23 -11.18 -4.31 -2.91
CA ASP A 23 -12.45 -5.01 -3.17
C ASP A 23 -12.22 -6.42 -3.72
N ARG A 24 -11.25 -6.57 -4.65
CA ARG A 24 -10.89 -7.86 -5.25
C ARG A 24 -10.41 -8.88 -4.21
N VAL A 25 -9.56 -8.46 -3.28
CA VAL A 25 -8.93 -9.34 -2.30
C VAL A 25 -9.72 -9.43 -0.98
N GLY A 26 -10.94 -8.88 -0.95
CA GLY A 26 -11.86 -9.02 0.17
C GLY A 26 -11.56 -8.14 1.38
N GLY A 27 -10.87 -7.02 1.18
CA GLY A 27 -10.68 -5.99 2.20
C GLY A 27 -11.77 -4.91 2.18
N GLU A 28 -11.66 -3.97 3.11
CA GLU A 28 -12.55 -2.82 3.23
C GLU A 28 -11.72 -1.53 3.29
N VAL A 29 -12.01 -0.57 2.42
CA VAL A 29 -11.42 0.78 2.51
C VAL A 29 -12.10 1.54 3.67
N VAL A 30 -11.34 1.81 4.73
CA VAL A 30 -11.84 2.47 5.95
C VAL A 30 -11.54 3.97 6.00
N GLU A 31 -10.56 4.43 5.21
CA GLU A 31 -10.27 5.86 5.00
C GLU A 31 -9.91 6.11 3.54
N ASN A 32 -10.49 7.14 2.93
CA ASN A 32 -10.14 7.63 1.60
C ASN A 32 -10.40 9.14 1.54
N ASP A 33 -9.32 9.93 1.63
CA ASP A 33 -9.34 11.37 1.42
C ASP A 33 -8.07 11.82 0.67
N ALA A 34 -7.93 13.13 0.46
CA ALA A 34 -6.83 13.70 -0.32
C ALA A 34 -5.44 13.33 0.21
N ASP A 35 -5.30 13.14 1.52
CA ASP A 35 -4.02 12.92 2.17
C ASP A 35 -3.79 11.45 2.58
N ARG A 36 -4.83 10.60 2.54
CA ARG A 36 -4.71 9.20 2.97
C ARG A 36 -5.68 8.29 2.26
N VAL A 37 -5.21 7.07 2.00
CA VAL A 37 -6.09 5.95 1.71
C VAL A 37 -5.62 4.74 2.50
N ARG A 38 -6.56 4.08 3.19
CA ARG A 38 -6.33 2.96 4.11
C ARG A 38 -7.41 1.92 3.93
N ALA A 39 -6.98 0.67 3.88
CA ALA A 39 -7.83 -0.50 3.94
C ALA A 39 -7.51 -1.39 5.13
N GLU A 40 -8.52 -2.14 5.56
CA GLU A 40 -8.41 -3.21 6.54
C GLU A 40 -8.83 -4.53 5.89
N PHE A 41 -8.08 -5.57 6.20
CA PHE A 41 -8.33 -6.93 5.73
C PHE A 41 -8.79 -7.78 6.93
N PRO A 42 -9.82 -8.62 6.75
CA PRO A 42 -10.29 -9.49 7.82
C PRO A 42 -9.18 -10.44 8.25
N ALA A 43 -9.23 -10.87 9.52
CA ALA A 43 -8.34 -11.91 9.99
C ALA A 43 -8.60 -13.23 9.24
N THR A 44 -7.54 -13.88 8.80
CA THR A 44 -7.57 -15.28 8.31
C THR A 44 -7.18 -16.23 9.44
N ASP A 45 -7.29 -17.54 9.21
CA ASP A 45 -6.81 -18.54 10.18
C ASP A 45 -5.28 -18.43 10.42
N GLU A 46 -4.55 -17.85 9.46
CA GLU A 46 -3.10 -17.70 9.47
C GLU A 46 -2.65 -16.29 9.91
N GLN A 47 -3.50 -15.28 9.77
CA GLN A 47 -3.16 -13.87 9.98
C GLN A 47 -4.26 -13.10 10.74
N MET A 48 -3.86 -12.24 11.67
CA MET A 48 -4.80 -11.31 12.32
C MET A 48 -5.18 -10.16 11.38
N MET A 49 -6.20 -9.37 11.76
CA MET A 49 -6.62 -8.17 11.02
C MET A 49 -5.40 -7.32 10.64
N THR A 50 -5.36 -6.93 9.37
CA THR A 50 -4.21 -6.27 8.75
C THR A 50 -4.63 -4.95 8.13
N GLY A 51 -3.97 -3.86 8.53
CA GLY A 51 -4.19 -2.51 7.98
C GLY A 51 -3.10 -2.15 6.98
N VAL A 52 -3.49 -1.71 5.79
CA VAL A 52 -2.59 -1.21 4.75
C VAL A 52 -3.05 0.18 4.32
N GLY A 53 -2.17 1.17 4.33
CA GLY A 53 -2.53 2.48 3.80
C GLY A 53 -1.33 3.36 3.44
N VAL A 54 -1.58 4.35 2.60
CA VAL A 54 -0.65 5.46 2.33
C VAL A 54 -1.14 6.72 3.02
N TYR A 55 -0.20 7.53 3.48
CA TYR A 55 -0.47 8.78 4.19
C TYR A 55 0.52 9.85 3.74
N ALA A 56 0.00 11.02 3.41
CA ALA A 56 0.71 12.26 3.21
C ALA A 56 0.52 13.13 4.46
N ALA A 57 1.58 13.35 5.23
CA ALA A 57 1.52 14.20 6.41
C ALA A 57 2.80 15.01 6.57
N ASN A 58 2.67 16.32 6.82
CA ASN A 58 3.80 17.23 7.06
C ASN A 58 4.86 17.19 5.95
N GLY A 59 4.45 17.10 4.68
CA GLY A 59 5.34 16.99 3.52
C GLY A 59 6.09 15.66 3.43
N ARG A 60 5.63 14.61 4.13
CA ARG A 60 6.17 13.27 4.04
C ARG A 60 5.15 12.32 3.44
N HIS A 61 5.62 11.56 2.47
CA HIS A 61 4.91 10.51 1.77
C HIS A 61 5.32 9.16 2.35
N MET A 62 4.35 8.46 2.95
CA MET A 62 4.61 7.24 3.71
C MET A 62 3.61 6.16 3.33
N LEU A 63 4.09 4.92 3.23
CA LEU A 63 3.25 3.74 3.43
C LEU A 63 3.29 3.39 4.90
N ARG A 64 2.13 3.14 5.48
CA ARG A 64 2.03 2.53 6.79
C ARG A 64 1.33 1.20 6.67
N PHE A 65 2.00 0.20 7.21
CA PHE A 65 1.47 -1.12 7.40
C PHE A 65 1.31 -1.36 8.89
N GLU A 66 0.11 -1.73 9.30
CA GLU A 66 -0.20 -2.05 10.69
C GLU A 66 -0.68 -3.51 10.75
N THR A 67 0.14 -4.37 11.32
CA THR A 67 -0.33 -5.67 11.84
C THR A 67 -0.28 -5.66 13.36
N VAL A 68 -1.00 -6.59 13.98
CA VAL A 68 -0.93 -6.81 15.43
C VAL A 68 0.49 -7.20 15.90
N ARG A 69 1.36 -7.70 15.01
CA ARG A 69 2.73 -8.15 15.36
C ARG A 69 3.82 -7.16 14.99
N GLU A 70 3.65 -6.40 13.91
CA GLU A 70 4.69 -5.53 13.36
C GLU A 70 4.07 -4.30 12.67
N GLU A 71 4.68 -3.14 12.88
CA GLU A 71 4.43 -1.93 12.11
C GLU A 71 5.59 -1.73 11.13
N LEU A 72 5.29 -1.70 9.84
CA LEU A 72 6.27 -1.37 8.80
C LEU A 72 5.93 0.00 8.22
N GLU A 73 6.78 0.99 8.52
CA GLU A 73 6.71 2.33 7.93
C GLU A 73 7.71 2.45 6.78
N LEU A 74 7.21 2.65 5.56
CA LEU A 74 8.05 2.86 4.39
C LEU A 74 8.00 4.32 3.96
N LYS A 75 9.18 4.95 3.97
CA LYS A 75 9.35 6.34 3.55
C LYS A 75 9.67 6.40 2.07
N MET A 76 9.21 7.48 1.43
CA MET A 76 9.57 7.82 0.06
C MET A 76 9.07 6.79 -0.96
N LEU A 77 7.84 6.30 -0.82
CA LEU A 77 7.20 5.63 -1.96
C LEU A 77 7.02 6.63 -3.09
N THR A 78 7.14 6.18 -4.34
CA THR A 78 6.94 7.07 -5.50
C THR A 78 6.01 6.48 -6.54
N ARG A 79 6.05 5.15 -6.73
CA ARG A 79 5.30 4.50 -7.79
C ARG A 79 4.60 3.24 -7.32
N PHE A 80 3.51 2.89 -7.99
CA PHE A 80 2.75 1.69 -7.75
C PHE A 80 2.39 0.96 -9.04
N GLU A 81 1.99 -0.29 -8.88
CA GLU A 81 1.34 -1.12 -9.88
C GLU A 81 0.45 -2.13 -9.16
N VAL A 82 -0.70 -2.44 -9.75
CA VAL A 82 -1.55 -3.54 -9.30
C VAL A 82 -1.49 -4.62 -10.37
N ALA A 83 -1.06 -5.82 -10.00
CA ALA A 83 -0.99 -6.99 -10.86
C ALA A 83 -1.80 -8.11 -10.22
N ASP A 84 -2.96 -8.44 -10.81
CA ASP A 84 -3.90 -9.42 -10.25
C ASP A 84 -4.24 -9.10 -8.77
N ASP A 85 -3.96 -10.02 -7.85
CA ASP A 85 -4.25 -9.85 -6.42
C ASP A 85 -3.12 -9.15 -5.65
N GLN A 86 -2.11 -8.66 -6.39
CA GLN A 86 -0.90 -8.08 -5.82
C GLN A 86 -0.84 -6.56 -5.96
N LEU A 87 -0.63 -5.87 -4.85
CA LEU A 87 -0.23 -4.46 -4.81
C LEU A 87 1.30 -4.37 -4.78
N ILE A 88 1.89 -3.69 -5.76
CA ILE A 88 3.33 -3.45 -5.84
C ILE A 88 3.60 -1.96 -5.68
N VAL A 89 4.47 -1.59 -4.74
CA VAL A 89 4.91 -0.22 -4.51
C VAL A 89 6.42 -0.12 -4.51
N GLN A 90 6.95 0.97 -5.06
CA GLN A 90 8.38 1.18 -5.27
C GLN A 90 8.85 2.43 -4.54
N SER A 91 9.99 2.32 -3.86
CA SER A 91 10.67 3.46 -3.23
C SER A 91 11.22 4.43 -4.27
N ASP A 92 11.46 5.66 -3.86
CA ASP A 92 12.23 6.63 -4.63
C ASP A 92 13.56 6.01 -5.09
N LYS A 93 13.93 6.30 -6.33
CA LYS A 93 15.09 5.74 -7.07
C LYS A 93 15.08 4.22 -7.32
N GLY A 94 13.96 3.52 -7.09
CA GLY A 94 13.82 2.11 -7.46
C GLY A 94 14.66 1.11 -6.66
N SER A 95 15.24 1.54 -5.53
CA SER A 95 16.14 0.71 -4.72
C SER A 95 15.44 -0.47 -4.02
N ARG A 96 14.12 -0.38 -3.82
CA ARG A 96 13.29 -1.37 -3.15
C ARG A 96 11.92 -1.45 -3.81
N THR A 97 11.47 -2.67 -4.00
CA THR A 97 10.11 -2.99 -4.42
C THR A 97 9.45 -3.74 -3.27
N PHE A 98 8.25 -3.32 -2.91
CA PHE A 98 7.43 -3.95 -1.89
C PHE A 98 6.20 -4.47 -2.60
N SER A 99 5.84 -5.70 -2.30
CA SER A 99 4.67 -6.32 -2.87
C SER A 99 3.84 -6.95 -1.78
N PHE A 100 2.53 -6.80 -1.90
CA PHE A 100 1.56 -7.38 -0.99
C PHE A 100 0.60 -8.22 -1.79
N ASP A 101 0.56 -9.50 -1.45
CA ASP A 101 -0.40 -10.43 -1.99
C ASP A 101 -1.64 -10.40 -1.09
N GLY A 102 -2.74 -9.86 -1.59
CA GLY A 102 -3.98 -9.79 -0.84
C GLY A 102 -4.67 -11.15 -0.67
N GLY A 103 -4.35 -12.14 -1.50
CA GLY A 103 -4.94 -13.48 -1.43
C GLY A 103 -4.43 -14.28 -0.23
N ASP A 104 -3.12 -14.19 0.05
CA ASP A 104 -2.48 -14.88 1.18
C ASP A 104 -2.18 -13.94 2.37
N GLY A 105 -2.42 -12.63 2.20
CA GLY A 105 -2.08 -11.58 3.17
C GLY A 105 -0.57 -11.43 3.39
N GLU A 106 0.27 -11.97 2.51
CA GLU A 106 1.71 -11.97 2.68
C GLU A 106 2.38 -10.74 2.04
N TRP A 107 3.31 -10.12 2.79
CA TRP A 107 4.23 -9.14 2.23
C TRP A 107 5.52 -9.78 1.77
N ARG A 108 6.00 -9.34 0.60
CA ARG A 108 7.35 -9.64 0.10
C ARG A 108 8.09 -8.34 -0.19
N VAL A 109 9.31 -8.25 0.33
CA VAL A 109 10.21 -7.12 0.11
C VAL A 109 11.36 -7.58 -0.77
N GLU A 110 11.46 -7.02 -1.96
CA GLU A 110 12.57 -7.27 -2.89
C GLU A 110 13.50 -6.06 -2.93
N LYS A 111 14.79 -6.32 -2.69
CA LYS A 111 15.83 -5.29 -2.78
C LYS A 111 16.59 -5.49 -4.08
N HIS A 112 16.51 -4.51 -4.97
CA HIS A 112 17.32 -4.51 -6.19
C HIS A 112 18.65 -3.80 -5.93
N PRO A 113 19.79 -4.35 -6.40
CA PRO A 113 21.04 -3.61 -6.41
C PRO A 113 20.88 -2.39 -7.34
N ILE A 114 21.29 -1.23 -6.85
CA ILE A 114 21.31 0.05 -7.59
C ILE A 114 22.60 0.12 -8.40
#